data_AF-A0AAP0CFJ8-F1
#
_entry.id   AF-A0AAP0CFJ8-F1
#
_cell.length_a   1.000
_cell.length_b   1.000
_cell.length_c   1.000
_cell.angle_alpha   90.00
_cell.angle_beta   90.00
_cell.angle_gamma   90.00
#
_symmetry.space_group_name_H-M   'P 1'
#
loop_
_entity.id
_entity.type
_entity.pdbx_description
1 polymer ?
#
loop_
_entity_poly.entity_id
_entity_poly.type
_entity_poly.pdbx_seq_one_letter_code
_entity_poly.pdbx_strand_id
1 'polypeptide(L)'
;MNGEAVHANPRKTGMIILGGGLPKHHICNANMMRNGADYAVFINTAQEFDGSDSGARPDEAVSWGKIRASAKSVKVHCDATIAFPLLVAETFAAMREKTAERKTCS
;
A
#
# COMPACT_ATOMS: atom_id res chain seq x y z
N MET A 1 -18.98 -18.44 -6.72
CA MET A 1 -17.91 -17.50 -6.29
C MET A 1 -18.49 -16.10 -6.42
N ASN A 2 -18.70 -15.42 -5.30
CA ASN A 2 -19.52 -14.22 -5.22
C ASN A 2 -18.83 -13.05 -5.96
N GLY A 3 -19.46 -12.57 -7.03
CA GLY A 3 -18.95 -11.50 -7.91
C GLY A 3 -18.92 -10.11 -7.26
N GLU A 4 -19.40 -9.94 -6.03
CA GLU A 4 -19.44 -8.65 -5.34
C GLU A 4 -18.06 -7.99 -5.20
N ALA A 5 -17.01 -8.76 -4.95
CA ALA A 5 -15.64 -8.23 -4.85
C ALA A 5 -15.10 -7.74 -6.21
N VAL A 6 -15.57 -8.32 -7.31
CA VAL A 6 -15.21 -7.94 -8.69
C VAL A 6 -16.06 -6.75 -9.16
N HIS A 7 -17.31 -6.65 -8.71
CA HIS A 7 -18.26 -5.60 -9.06
C HIS A 7 -18.17 -4.32 -8.21
N ALA A 8 -17.28 -4.26 -7.21
CA ALA A 8 -17.00 -3.05 -6.41
C ALA A 8 -16.30 -1.90 -7.19
N ASN A 9 -16.32 -1.95 -8.53
CA ASN A 9 -15.80 -0.91 -9.41
C ASN A 9 -16.81 0.25 -9.40
N PRO A 10 -16.56 1.33 -8.63
CA PRO A 10 -15.46 2.26 -8.94
C PRO A 10 -14.48 2.52 -7.77
N ARG A 11 -14.47 1.70 -6.71
CA ARG A 11 -13.62 1.97 -5.53
C ARG A 11 -12.18 1.52 -5.75
N LYS A 12 -11.29 2.50 -5.93
CA LYS A 12 -9.83 2.30 -5.91
C LYS A 12 -9.38 1.86 -4.52
N THR A 13 -8.31 1.07 -4.48
CA THR A 13 -7.71 0.56 -3.23
C THR A 13 -6.25 0.96 -3.16
N GLY A 14 -5.82 1.36 -1.96
CA GLY A 14 -4.43 1.64 -1.65
C GLY A 14 -3.98 0.82 -0.45
N MET A 15 -2.74 0.34 -0.49
CA MET A 15 -2.11 -0.41 0.60
C MET A 15 -0.91 0.38 1.13
N ILE A 16 -0.83 0.55 2.45
CA ILE A 16 0.37 1.04 3.15
C ILE A 16 0.76 -0.06 4.13
N ILE A 17 1.90 -0.71 3.89
CA ILE A 17 2.36 -1.86 4.66
C ILE A 17 3.68 -1.50 5.34
N LEU A 18 3.68 -1.59 6.67
CA LEU A 18 4.85 -1.37 7.51
C LEU A 18 5.39 -2.74 7.94
N GLY A 19 6.58 -3.09 7.49
CA GLY A 19 7.19 -4.39 7.71
C GLY A 19 6.87 -5.44 6.63
N GLY A 20 6.82 -6.70 7.04
CA GLY A 20 6.63 -7.87 6.16
C GLY A 20 5.79 -8.96 6.83
N GLY A 21 6.01 -10.21 6.43
CA GLY A 21 5.38 -11.38 7.02
C GLY A 21 3.88 -11.52 6.72
N LEU A 22 3.14 -12.10 7.67
CA LEU A 22 1.71 -12.40 7.52
C LEU A 22 0.85 -11.17 7.17
N PRO A 23 1.01 -10.00 7.82
CA PRO A 23 0.21 -8.81 7.48
C PRO A 23 0.39 -8.39 6.02
N LYS A 24 1.64 -8.42 5.51
CA LYS A 24 1.92 -8.13 4.10
C LYS A 24 1.19 -9.11 3.18
N HIS A 25 1.38 -10.40 3.42
CA HIS A 25 0.81 -11.42 2.56
C HIS A 25 -0.72 -11.40 2.56
N HIS A 26 -1.34 -11.26 3.74
CA HIS A 26 -2.79 -11.29 3.89
C HIS A 26 -3.48 -10.11 3.19
N ILE A 27 -2.95 -8.89 3.36
CA ILE A 27 -3.49 -7.68 2.71
C ILE A 27 -3.34 -7.76 1.19
N CYS A 28 -2.17 -8.20 0.70
CA CYS A 28 -1.95 -8.38 -0.73
C CYS A 28 -2.87 -9.46 -1.32
N ASN A 29 -3.09 -10.57 -0.61
CA ASN A 29 -3.95 -11.65 -1.06
C ASN A 29 -5.44 -11.24 -1.09
N ALA A 30 -5.89 -10.41 -0.15
CA ALA A 30 -7.23 -9.81 -0.20
C ALA A 30 -7.39 -8.92 -1.45
N ASN A 31 -6.34 -8.18 -1.82
CA ASN A 31 -6.36 -7.34 -3.02
C ASN A 31 -6.25 -8.12 -4.33
N MET A 32 -5.69 -9.34 -4.30
CA MET A 32 -5.69 -10.24 -5.45
C MET A 32 -7.13 -10.57 -5.91
N MET A 33 -8.07 -10.72 -4.98
CA MET A 33 -9.48 -11.02 -5.27
C MET A 33 -10.22 -9.90 -6.02
N ARG A 34 -9.68 -8.68 -6.03
CA ARG A 34 -10.20 -7.51 -6.78
C ARG A 34 -9.34 -7.13 -7.98
N ASN A 35 -8.56 -8.09 -8.47
CA ASN A 35 -7.64 -7.91 -9.59
C ASN A 35 -6.54 -6.87 -9.30
N GLY A 36 -5.97 -6.94 -8.10
CA GLY A 36 -4.82 -6.15 -7.63
C GLY A 36 -5.17 -4.78 -7.06
N ALA A 37 -4.32 -4.26 -6.16
CA ALA A 37 -4.43 -2.90 -5.63
C ALA A 37 -4.03 -1.83 -6.65
N ASP A 38 -4.57 -0.61 -6.52
CA ASP A 38 -4.30 0.53 -7.41
C ASP A 38 -3.09 1.36 -6.94
N TYR A 39 -2.80 1.33 -5.63
CA TYR A 39 -1.65 2.00 -5.01
C TYR A 39 -1.02 1.10 -3.95
N ALA A 40 0.31 1.10 -3.85
CA ALA A 40 1.02 0.33 -2.82
C ALA A 40 2.26 1.07 -2.30
N VAL A 41 2.40 1.15 -0.98
CA VAL A 41 3.57 1.69 -0.30
C VAL A 41 4.05 0.64 0.70
N PHE A 42 5.28 0.15 0.52
CA PHE A 42 5.90 -0.79 1.44
C PHE A 42 7.06 -0.10 2.17
N ILE A 43 7.10 -0.17 3.50
CA ILE A 43 8.20 0.33 4.31
C ILE A 43 8.72 -0.84 5.11
N ASN A 44 9.87 -1.40 4.73
CA ASN A 44 10.47 -2.51 5.44
C ASN A 44 11.99 -2.55 5.29
N THR A 45 12.63 -3.32 6.15
CA THR A 45 14.08 -3.53 6.16
C THR A 45 14.50 -4.80 5.39
N ALA A 46 13.53 -5.63 5.01
CA ALA A 46 13.77 -6.92 4.38
C ALA A 46 14.31 -6.78 2.95
N GLN A 47 15.26 -7.65 2.62
CA GLN A 47 15.98 -7.65 1.36
C GLN A 47 15.47 -8.78 0.46
N GLU A 48 15.64 -8.62 -0.84
CA GLU A 48 15.13 -9.60 -1.82
C GLU A 48 16.00 -10.85 -1.97
N PHE A 49 17.26 -10.80 -1.54
CA PHE A 49 18.24 -11.87 -1.80
C PHE A 49 17.86 -13.20 -1.14
N ASP A 50 17.05 -13.16 -0.08
CA ASP A 50 16.61 -14.34 0.66
C ASP A 50 15.36 -14.99 0.06
N GLY A 51 14.79 -14.42 -1.00
CA GLY A 51 13.58 -14.91 -1.66
C GLY A 51 12.33 -14.90 -0.77
N SER A 52 12.33 -14.15 0.32
CA SER A 52 11.20 -14.08 1.24
C SER A 52 10.07 -13.18 0.73
N ASP A 53 8.81 -13.51 1.03
CA ASP A 53 7.68 -12.59 0.73
C ASP A 53 7.88 -11.23 1.44
N SER A 54 8.48 -11.22 2.63
CA SER A 54 8.80 -9.97 3.34
C SER A 54 9.74 -9.06 2.54
N GLY A 55 10.74 -9.66 1.87
CA GLY A 55 11.75 -8.99 1.07
C GLY A 55 11.33 -8.69 -0.37
N ALA A 56 10.28 -9.35 -0.88
CA ALA A 56 9.79 -9.23 -2.24
C ALA A 56 9.61 -7.77 -2.71
N ARG A 57 10.05 -7.48 -3.94
CA ARG A 57 9.81 -6.19 -4.58
C ARG A 57 8.33 -6.04 -4.95
N PRO A 58 7.80 -4.80 -5.03
CA PRO A 58 6.45 -4.58 -5.53
C PRO A 58 6.19 -5.20 -6.92
N ASP A 59 7.22 -5.25 -7.77
CA ASP A 59 7.14 -5.86 -9.11
C ASP A 59 6.82 -7.36 -9.05
N GLU A 60 7.29 -8.06 -8.03
CA GLU A 60 6.92 -9.46 -7.79
C GLU A 60 5.44 -9.56 -7.41
N ALA A 61 4.92 -8.65 -6.58
CA ALA A 61 3.49 -8.65 -6.26
C ALA A 61 2.60 -8.32 -7.49
N VAL A 62 3.13 -7.63 -8.51
CA VAL A 62 2.44 -7.40 -9.79
C VAL A 62 2.33 -8.70 -10.58
N SER A 63 3.37 -9.55 -10.61
CA SER A 63 3.35 -10.82 -11.37
C SER A 63 2.27 -11.78 -10.88
N TRP A 64 1.96 -11.75 -9.58
CA TRP A 64 0.89 -12.55 -8.96
C TRP A 64 -0.49 -11.90 -9.04
N GLY A 65 -0.63 -10.69 -9.61
CA GLY A 65 -1.90 -9.96 -9.65
C GLY A 65 -2.35 -9.41 -8.28
N LYS A 66 -1.46 -9.37 -7.29
CA LYS A 66 -1.73 -8.75 -5.97
C LYS A 66 -1.73 -7.22 -6.08
N ILE A 67 -0.96 -6.68 -7.03
CA ILE A 67 -0.92 -5.26 -7.42
C ILE A 67 -1.27 -5.18 -8.92
N ARG A 68 -2.02 -4.15 -9.34
CA ARG A 68 -2.32 -3.93 -10.76
C ARG A 68 -1.06 -3.54 -11.52
N ALA A 69 -0.93 -3.98 -12.77
CA ALA A 69 0.19 -3.59 -13.63
C ALA A 69 0.27 -2.07 -13.89
N SER A 70 -0.86 -1.36 -13.85
CA SER A 70 -0.94 0.10 -13.97
C SER A 70 -0.84 0.84 -12.62
N ALA A 71 -0.64 0.12 -11.50
CA ALA A 71 -0.59 0.70 -10.18
C ALA A 71 0.70 1.51 -9.95
N LYS A 72 0.60 2.52 -9.09
CA LYS A 72 1.78 3.20 -8.56
C LYS A 72 2.21 2.49 -7.28
N SER A 73 3.36 1.83 -7.32
CA SER A 73 3.91 1.12 -6.17
C SER A 73 5.30 1.66 -5.82
N VAL A 74 5.62 1.68 -4.52
CA VAL A 74 6.93 2.10 -4.01
C VAL A 74 7.33 1.25 -2.81
N LYS A 75 8.61 0.89 -2.73
CA LYS A 75 9.23 0.24 -1.58
C LYS A 75 10.31 1.15 -1.00
N VAL A 76 10.23 1.44 0.28
CA VAL A 76 11.21 2.21 1.05
C VAL A 76 11.96 1.25 1.95
N HIS A 77 13.27 1.13 1.70
CA HIS A 77 14.18 0.34 2.52
C HIS A 77 14.60 1.15 3.75
N CYS A 78 13.75 1.15 4.78
CA CYS A 78 13.97 1.88 6.02
C CYS A 78 13.19 1.24 7.17
N ASP A 79 13.58 1.53 8.40
CA ASP A 79 12.78 1.21 9.57
C ASP A 79 11.49 2.05 9.57
N ALA A 80 10.37 1.39 9.89
CA ALA A 80 9.07 2.05 9.95
C ALA A 80 9.03 3.18 10.99
N THR A 81 9.76 3.06 12.09
CA THR A 81 9.82 4.09 13.14
C THR A 81 10.41 5.42 12.67
N ILE A 82 11.27 5.39 11.64
CA ILE A 82 11.89 6.58 11.05
C ILE A 82 11.02 7.11 9.91
N ALA A 83 10.67 6.25 8.96
CA ALA A 83 9.99 6.67 7.74
C ALA A 83 8.50 6.99 7.94
N PHE A 84 7.80 6.26 8.83
CA PHE A 84 6.36 6.40 8.98
C PHE A 84 5.93 7.74 9.59
N PRO A 85 6.58 8.28 10.65
CA PRO A 85 6.24 9.61 11.16
C PRO A 85 6.41 10.72 10.11
N LEU A 86 7.48 10.67 9.33
CA LEU A 86 7.73 11.63 8.24
C LEU A 86 6.68 11.52 7.15
N LEU A 87 6.32 10.29 6.76
CA LEU A 87 5.24 10.05 5.81
C LEU A 87 3.92 10.64 6.30
N VAL A 88 3.57 10.41 7.57
CA VAL A 88 2.33 10.93 8.17
C VAL A 88 2.33 12.45 8.23
N ALA A 89 3.46 13.08 8.58
CA ALA A 89 3.61 14.53 8.62
C ALA A 89 3.29 15.17 7.27
N GLU A 90 3.92 14.69 6.19
CA GLU A 90 3.79 15.28 4.85
C GLU A 90 2.50 14.88 4.11
N THR A 91 1.80 13.84 4.57
CA THR A 91 0.57 13.34 3.91
C THR A 91 -0.66 13.57 4.76
N PHE A 92 -0.93 12.70 5.74
CA PHE A 92 -2.16 12.70 6.52
C PHE A 92 -2.31 13.94 7.41
N ALA A 93 -1.24 14.39 8.08
CA ALA A 93 -1.27 15.56 8.94
C ALA A 93 -1.43 16.86 8.12
N ALA A 94 -0.59 17.06 7.09
CA ALA A 94 -0.69 18.21 6.20
C ALA A 94 -2.07 18.30 5.50
N MET A 95 -2.65 17.16 5.10
CA MET A 95 -4.01 17.12 4.53
C MET A 95 -5.07 17.57 5.54
N ARG A 96 -4.93 17.20 6.81
CA ARG A 96 -5.86 17.59 7.88
C ARG A 96 -5.82 19.09 8.13
N GLU A 97 -4.63 19.69 8.18
CA GLU A 97 -4.45 21.13 8.36
C GLU A 97 -5.07 21.93 7.20
N LYS A 98 -4.75 21.56 5.95
CA LYS A 98 -5.34 22.17 4.75
C LYS A 98 -6.87 22.07 4.72
N THR A 99 -7.42 20.96 5.21
CA THR A 99 -8.87 20.75 5.27
C THR A 99 -9.50 21.62 6.36
N ALA A 100 -8.83 21.81 7.49
CA ALA A 100 -9.29 22.68 8.57
C ALA A 100 -9.27 24.15 8.14
N GLU A 101 -8.20 24.60 7.48
CA GLU A 101 -8.08 25.97 6.94
C GLU A 101 -9.14 26.29 5.88
N ARG A 102 -9.50 25.32 5.03
CA ARG A 102 -10.57 25.51 4.04
C ARG A 102 -11.95 25.68 4.67
N LYS A 103 -12.21 25.06 5.82
CA LYS A 103 -13.50 25.15 6.53
C LYS A 103 -13.67 26.44 7.32
N THR A 104 -12.58 27.08 7.73
CA THR A 104 -12.62 28.38 8.42
C THR A 104 -12.73 29.56 7.45
N CYS A 105 -12.39 29.37 6.18
CA CYS A 105 -12.48 30.40 5.14
C CYS A 105 -13.81 30.39 4.36
N SER A 106 -14.69 29.42 4.63
CA SER A 106 -16.04 29.28 4.06
C SER A 106 -17.10 29.57 5.11
#